data_AF-A0A8S9Z6X6-F1
#
_entry.id   AF-A0A8S9Z6X6-F1
#
_cell.length_a   1.000
_cell.length_b   1.000
_cell.length_c   1.000
_cell.angle_alpha   90.00
_cell.angle_beta   90.00
_cell.angle_gamma   90.00
#
_symmetry.space_group_name_H-M   'P 1'
#
loop_
_entity.id
_entity.type
_entity.pdbx_description
1 polymer ?
#
loop_
_entity_poly.entity_id
_entity_poly.type
_entity_poly.pdbx_seq_one_letter_code
_entity_poly.pdbx_strand_id
1 'polypeptide(L)'
;MLKKTFILFFKLYIYWAIPSNQCLNKTNPSLEPQIFGIKTNKEQKFHGTEIVIFYEQQLGLYPYLEFNEEINNLNNNNTIKYINGGLPQNVNLNEHLEKAKNDILKAIPDPEFSGPAIIDYEKWRPEWSLNWSIRRIYQLESIKEIIKIYPGRKLRPKALWGFYDTPLCNYDAGEQLPYGCLEMFRKHNDKLWWLYAEVSSLYSSIYLYPDDRKRKKVLCERHMHAKIAEAEWIWSLRRKDHPYNNSQNLFYSKEELFCSYEWTAQLGVDALIIWSSSKQIKKRCQPISIYLNKIFGPFVQKLLENTEEFSCSKRICHGRGRCILRDRRRHHKPWHGEHWPRKQFTCICQRNETFYGEYCDLSDFKENKKENNRKNILNK
;
A
#
# COMPACT_ATOMS: atom_id res chain seq x y z
N MET A 1 4.31 -20.18 31.07
CA MET A 1 4.27 -18.82 31.65
C MET A 1 5.62 -18.53 32.29
N LEU A 2 6.49 -17.75 31.64
CA LEU A 2 7.70 -17.24 32.28
C LEU A 2 7.29 -16.26 33.37
N LYS A 3 7.58 -16.58 34.64
CA LYS A 3 7.48 -15.61 35.75
C LYS A 3 8.46 -14.48 35.42
N LYS A 4 7.95 -13.34 34.96
CA LYS A 4 8.73 -12.10 34.87
C LYS A 4 8.96 -11.61 36.29
N THR A 5 10.05 -12.08 36.90
CA THR A 5 10.55 -11.50 38.15
C THR A 5 11.14 -10.15 37.79
N PHE A 6 10.36 -9.08 37.96
CA PHE A 6 10.93 -7.74 37.92
C PHE A 6 11.84 -7.61 39.14
N ILE A 7 13.15 -7.54 38.92
CA ILE A 7 14.10 -7.20 39.97
C ILE A 7 13.81 -5.73 40.33
N LEU A 8 13.12 -5.53 41.45
CA LEU A 8 12.96 -4.21 42.06
C LEU A 8 14.32 -3.80 42.63
N PHE A 9 15.08 -3.03 41.87
CA PHE A 9 16.29 -2.40 42.36
C PHE A 9 15.90 -1.24 43.30
N PHE A 10 15.95 -1.47 44.61
CA PHE A 10 15.80 -0.40 45.61
C PHE A 10 17.02 0.52 45.70
N LYS A 11 18.10 0.19 44.97
CA LYS A 11 19.38 0.90 44.94
C LYS A 11 19.74 1.23 43.49
N LEU A 12 20.19 2.46 43.23
CA LEU A 12 20.73 2.85 41.92
C LEU A 12 22.11 2.21 41.73
N TYR A 13 22.32 1.60 40.56
CA TYR A 13 23.61 1.07 40.14
C TYR A 13 24.11 1.80 38.90
N ILE A 14 25.40 2.12 38.87
CA ILE A 14 26.09 2.73 37.72
C ILE A 14 27.10 1.71 37.23
N TYR A 15 27.08 1.42 35.92
CA TYR A 15 27.95 0.43 35.28
C TYR A 15 28.95 1.11 34.34
N TRP A 16 30.19 0.64 34.35
CA TRP A 16 31.25 1.11 33.46
C TRP A 16 31.32 0.24 32.20
N ALA A 17 30.63 0.67 31.15
CA ALA A 17 30.57 -0.02 29.86
C ALA A 17 31.50 0.60 28.81
N ILE A 18 32.65 1.14 29.24
CA ILE A 18 33.63 1.77 28.36
C ILE A 18 34.80 0.78 28.17
N PRO A 19 35.30 0.56 26.94
CA PRO A 19 36.44 -0.33 26.67
C PRO A 19 37.77 0.33 27.07
N SER A 20 37.88 0.76 28.33
CA SER A 20 39.01 1.53 28.85
C SER A 20 40.20 0.66 29.26
N ASN A 21 40.15 -0.65 29.05
CA ASN A 21 41.32 -1.52 29.18
C ASN A 21 42.51 -1.07 28.31
N GLN A 22 42.23 -0.41 27.18
CA GLN A 22 43.25 0.18 26.30
C GLN A 22 43.98 1.38 26.95
N CYS A 23 43.35 2.02 27.93
CA CYS A 23 43.86 3.20 28.62
C CYS A 23 44.76 2.86 29.82
N LEU A 24 44.86 1.57 30.21
CA LEU A 24 45.62 1.11 31.39
C LEU A 24 47.15 1.16 31.20
N ASN A 25 47.66 1.62 30.06
CA ASN A 25 49.08 1.78 29.80
C ASN A 25 49.68 3.06 30.44
N LYS A 26 50.94 2.93 30.88
CA LYS A 26 51.72 3.69 31.89
C LYS A 26 51.84 5.22 31.80
N THR A 27 51.12 5.94 30.93
CA THR A 27 51.25 7.41 30.78
C THR A 27 49.99 8.21 31.08
N ASN A 28 48.86 7.55 31.33
CA ASN A 28 47.60 8.22 31.69
C ASN A 28 47.38 8.24 33.21
N PRO A 29 46.67 9.25 33.74
CA PRO A 29 46.21 9.21 35.13
C PRO A 29 45.40 7.94 35.39
N SER A 30 45.55 7.37 36.60
CA SER A 30 44.91 6.11 36.98
C SER A 30 43.39 6.20 36.79
N LEU A 31 42.85 5.44 35.84
CA LEU A 31 41.43 5.41 35.56
C LEU A 31 40.78 4.38 36.48
N GLU A 32 40.18 4.80 37.59
CA GLU A 32 39.67 3.92 38.64
C GLU A 32 38.18 4.15 38.94
N PRO A 33 37.26 3.85 38.00
CA PRO A 33 35.81 4.11 38.18
C PRO A 33 35.22 3.48 39.45
N GLN A 34 35.81 2.38 39.89
CA GLN A 34 35.43 1.63 41.08
C GLN A 34 35.56 2.44 42.39
N ILE A 35 36.44 3.44 42.49
CA ILE A 35 36.53 4.30 43.71
C ILE A 35 35.29 5.18 43.89
N PHE A 36 34.53 5.41 42.82
CA PHE A 36 33.29 6.19 42.84
C PHE A 36 32.04 5.31 42.98
N GLY A 37 32.22 4.01 43.29
CA GLY A 37 31.11 3.06 43.39
C GLY A 37 30.53 2.59 42.04
N ILE A 38 31.23 2.85 40.94
CA ILE A 38 30.82 2.37 39.61
C ILE A 38 31.22 0.90 39.45
N LYS A 39 30.23 0.05 39.15
CA LYS A 39 30.43 -1.38 38.86
C LYS A 39 31.23 -1.54 37.56
N THR A 40 32.38 -2.19 37.65
CA THR A 40 33.35 -2.26 36.56
C THR A 40 33.80 -3.69 36.36
N ASN A 41 33.81 -4.15 35.10
CA ASN A 41 34.36 -5.46 34.77
C ASN A 41 35.84 -5.57 35.18
N LYS A 42 36.29 -6.77 35.54
CA LYS A 42 37.70 -7.04 35.84
C LYS A 42 38.59 -6.59 34.67
N GLU A 43 39.72 -5.94 34.99
CA GLU A 43 40.65 -5.35 34.00
C GLU A 43 39.99 -4.32 33.05
N GLN A 44 38.81 -3.80 33.41
CA GLN A 44 38.02 -2.85 32.60
C GLN A 44 37.74 -3.36 31.18
N LYS A 45 37.59 -4.68 31.05
CA LYS A 45 37.22 -5.32 29.79
C LYS A 45 35.77 -5.00 29.42
N PHE A 46 35.52 -4.98 28.13
CA PHE A 46 34.18 -4.70 27.59
C PHE A 46 33.16 -5.80 27.91
N HIS A 47 33.61 -7.06 28.03
CA HIS A 47 32.81 -8.19 28.52
C HIS A 47 33.40 -8.69 29.84
N GLY A 48 32.54 -8.95 30.83
CA GLY A 48 33.00 -9.44 32.12
C GLY A 48 31.87 -9.72 33.11
N THR A 49 32.23 -9.74 34.39
CA THR A 49 31.38 -10.20 35.49
C THR A 49 30.30 -9.20 35.91
N GLU A 50 30.42 -7.93 35.55
CA GLU A 50 29.47 -6.88 35.96
C GLU A 50 28.47 -6.50 34.87
N ILE A 51 28.93 -6.44 33.61
CA ILE A 51 28.12 -6.03 32.46
C ILE A 51 28.64 -6.67 31.18
N VAL A 52 27.71 -7.03 30.28
CA VAL A 52 28.02 -7.60 28.96
C VAL A 52 27.15 -6.92 27.91
N ILE A 53 27.76 -6.49 26.80
CA ILE A 53 27.07 -5.94 25.63
C ILE A 53 27.40 -6.82 24.43
N PHE A 54 26.40 -7.20 23.66
CA PHE A 54 26.54 -7.96 22.41
C PHE A 54 26.25 -7.04 21.22
N TYR A 55 27.27 -6.75 20.42
CA TYR A 55 27.12 -6.08 19.13
C TYR A 55 26.61 -7.02 18.05
N GLU A 56 26.29 -6.48 16.87
CA GLU A 56 25.60 -7.17 15.79
C GLU A 56 26.23 -8.50 15.35
N GLN A 57 27.56 -8.57 15.35
CA GLN A 57 28.30 -9.77 14.92
C GLN A 57 28.58 -10.76 16.05
N GLN A 58 28.27 -10.39 17.30
CA GLN A 58 28.67 -11.13 18.50
C GLN A 58 27.59 -12.05 19.05
N LEU A 59 26.36 -11.97 18.55
CA LEU A 59 25.25 -12.78 19.04
C LEU A 59 24.45 -13.41 17.90
N GLY A 60 24.50 -14.73 17.79
CA GLY A 60 23.74 -15.47 16.79
C GLY A 60 24.10 -15.08 15.35
N LEU A 61 23.12 -15.26 14.47
CA LEU A 61 23.19 -14.89 13.06
C LEU A 61 22.29 -13.67 12.81
N TYR A 62 22.64 -12.50 13.34
CA TYR A 62 21.84 -11.29 13.11
C TYR A 62 21.85 -10.93 11.61
N PRO A 63 20.69 -10.87 10.93
CA PRO A 63 20.62 -10.53 9.51
C PRO A 63 20.68 -9.01 9.32
N TYR A 64 21.52 -8.52 8.40
CA TYR A 64 21.55 -7.10 8.07
C TYR A 64 22.15 -6.83 6.68
N LEU A 65 21.91 -5.61 6.18
CA LEU A 65 22.39 -5.15 4.89
C LEU A 65 23.63 -4.28 5.11
N GLU A 66 24.70 -4.56 4.38
CA GLU A 66 25.84 -3.66 4.23
C GLU A 66 25.71 -2.92 2.89
N PHE A 67 25.70 -1.59 2.94
CA PHE A 67 25.57 -0.72 1.77
C PHE A 67 26.26 0.62 2.05
N ASN A 68 26.59 1.38 1.00
CA ASN A 68 27.17 2.71 1.16
C ASN A 68 26.09 3.72 1.59
N GLU A 69 26.22 4.26 2.80
CA GLU A 69 25.26 5.19 3.42
C GLU A 69 25.37 6.63 2.87
N GLU A 70 26.45 6.99 2.17
CA GLU A 70 26.69 8.37 1.69
C GLU A 70 25.89 8.73 0.43
N ILE A 71 25.24 7.77 -0.22
CA ILE A 71 24.60 7.98 -1.53
C ILE A 71 23.07 7.95 -1.39
N ASN A 72 22.47 9.12 -1.22
CA ASN A 72 21.02 9.35 -1.23
C ASN A 72 20.35 9.13 -2.61
N ASN A 73 21.06 8.62 -3.62
CA ASN A 73 20.53 8.41 -4.96
C ASN A 73 20.22 6.93 -5.23
N LEU A 74 18.93 6.62 -5.26
CA LEU A 74 18.31 5.31 -5.59
C LEU A 74 18.64 4.78 -7.01
N ASN A 75 19.52 5.43 -7.77
CA ASN A 75 19.75 5.18 -9.20
C ASN A 75 21.14 4.66 -9.57
N ASN A 76 22.01 4.32 -8.61
CA ASN A 76 23.32 3.75 -8.91
C ASN A 76 23.43 2.28 -8.46
N ASN A 77 24.15 1.49 -9.26
CA ASN A 77 24.53 0.10 -9.02
C ASN A 77 25.40 -0.07 -7.75
N ASN A 78 24.86 0.23 -6.57
CA ASN A 78 25.48 -0.11 -5.31
C ASN A 78 25.24 -1.60 -5.04
N THR A 79 26.32 -2.35 -4.85
CA THR A 79 26.28 -3.74 -4.41
C THR A 79 25.86 -3.78 -2.94
N ILE A 80 24.57 -4.01 -2.69
CA ILE A 80 24.06 -4.37 -1.36
C ILE A 80 24.58 -5.76 -1.01
N LYS A 81 25.22 -5.90 0.15
CA LYS A 81 25.66 -7.19 0.67
C LYS A 81 24.73 -7.64 1.78
N TYR A 82 24.25 -8.88 1.66
CA TYR A 82 23.24 -9.46 2.54
C TYR A 82 23.93 -10.36 3.58
N ILE A 83 24.13 -9.84 4.78
CA ILE A 83 24.73 -10.61 5.88
C ILE A 83 23.65 -11.46 6.53
N ASN A 84 23.90 -12.77 6.65
CA ASN A 84 22.96 -13.76 7.19
C ASN A 84 21.55 -13.71 6.55
N GLY A 85 21.49 -13.47 5.23
CA GLY A 85 20.23 -13.33 4.49
C GLY A 85 19.66 -11.90 4.46
N GLY A 86 20.30 -10.96 5.17
CA GLY A 86 20.06 -9.51 5.10
C GLY A 86 18.79 -9.01 5.79
N LEU A 87 17.71 -9.77 5.70
CA LEU A 87 16.39 -9.46 6.24
C LEU A 87 15.97 -10.52 7.27
N PRO A 88 15.21 -10.14 8.32
CA PRO A 88 14.78 -11.08 9.36
C PRO A 88 13.92 -12.24 8.83
N GLN A 89 13.17 -12.06 7.75
CA GLN A 89 12.40 -13.16 7.12
C GLN A 89 13.26 -14.19 6.36
N ASN A 90 14.55 -13.91 6.15
CA ASN A 90 15.46 -14.75 5.36
C ASN A 90 16.49 -15.52 6.18
N VAL A 91 16.55 -15.30 7.49
CA VAL A 91 17.49 -16.02 8.36
C VAL A 91 16.87 -17.33 8.84
N ASN A 92 17.65 -18.40 8.87
CA ASN A 92 17.25 -19.63 9.54
C ASN A 92 17.22 -19.40 11.06
N LEU A 93 16.02 -19.29 11.64
CA LEU A 93 15.84 -18.97 13.04
C LEU A 93 16.46 -20.03 13.97
N ASN A 94 16.45 -21.31 13.60
CA ASN A 94 17.03 -22.36 14.43
C ASN A 94 18.55 -22.24 14.50
N GLU A 95 19.21 -22.01 13.37
CA GLU A 95 20.65 -21.78 13.32
C GLU A 95 21.06 -20.49 14.06
N HIS A 96 20.25 -19.43 13.94
CA HIS A 96 20.44 -18.20 14.71
C HIS A 96 20.42 -18.47 16.22
N LEU A 97 19.41 -19.20 16.71
CA LEU A 97 19.24 -19.50 18.13
C LEU A 97 20.33 -20.43 18.67
N GLU A 98 20.73 -21.46 17.91
CA GLU A 98 21.83 -22.34 18.31
C GLU A 98 23.16 -21.59 18.38
N LYS A 99 23.45 -20.73 17.40
CA LYS A 99 24.65 -19.89 17.46
C LYS A 99 24.56 -18.90 18.63
N ALA A 100 23.43 -18.24 18.83
CA ALA A 100 23.24 -17.27 19.92
C ALA A 100 23.44 -17.92 21.29
N LYS A 101 22.93 -19.13 21.49
CA LYS A 101 23.16 -19.93 22.71
C LYS A 101 24.65 -20.13 22.97
N ASN A 102 25.40 -20.56 21.96
CA ASN A 102 26.84 -20.77 22.09
C ASN A 102 27.61 -19.47 22.35
N ASP A 103 27.22 -18.37 21.70
CA ASP A 103 27.82 -17.05 21.91
C ASP A 103 27.57 -16.54 23.34
N ILE A 104 26.35 -16.74 23.87
CA ILE A 104 26.01 -16.38 25.26
C ILE A 104 26.85 -17.18 26.24
N LEU A 105 26.91 -18.51 26.11
CA LEU A 105 27.69 -19.37 27.00
C LEU A 105 29.19 -19.04 26.97
N LYS A 106 29.68 -18.55 25.83
CA LYS A 106 31.07 -18.10 25.68
C LYS A 106 31.33 -16.75 26.34
N ALA A 107 30.42 -15.79 26.16
CA ALA A 107 30.57 -14.43 26.70
C ALA A 107 30.23 -14.34 28.19
N ILE A 108 29.32 -15.20 28.66
CA ILE A 108 28.80 -15.27 30.03
C ILE A 108 28.97 -16.72 30.51
N PRO A 109 30.19 -17.14 30.88
CA PRO A 109 30.45 -18.51 31.31
C PRO A 109 29.91 -18.81 32.72
N ASP A 110 29.70 -17.78 33.54
CA ASP A 110 29.13 -17.92 34.88
C ASP A 110 27.60 -18.04 34.80
N PRO A 111 27.01 -19.20 35.14
CA PRO A 111 25.55 -19.37 35.12
C PRO A 111 24.83 -18.50 36.16
N GLU A 112 25.53 -17.98 37.18
CA GLU A 112 24.99 -17.10 38.22
C GLU A 112 25.16 -15.61 37.89
N PHE A 113 25.57 -15.27 36.66
CA PHE A 113 25.68 -13.89 36.21
C PHE A 113 24.34 -13.15 36.38
N SER A 114 24.38 -12.05 37.13
CA SER A 114 23.22 -11.23 37.49
C SER A 114 23.37 -9.75 37.08
N GLY A 115 24.39 -9.46 36.27
CA GLY A 115 24.60 -8.13 35.68
C GLY A 115 23.71 -7.86 34.46
N PRO A 116 23.73 -6.65 33.90
CA PRO A 116 23.05 -6.34 32.65
C PRO A 116 23.71 -7.08 31.48
N ALA A 117 22.91 -7.80 30.68
CA ALA A 117 23.28 -8.36 29.39
C ALA A 117 22.47 -7.65 28.29
N ILE A 118 23.15 -6.81 27.50
CA ILE A 118 22.54 -5.88 26.54
C ILE A 118 22.77 -6.40 25.13
N ILE A 119 21.72 -6.40 24.30
CA ILE A 119 21.80 -6.73 22.87
C ILE A 119 21.69 -5.44 22.09
N ASP A 120 22.74 -5.11 21.34
CA ASP A 120 22.85 -3.86 20.60
C ASP A 120 22.66 -4.10 19.09
N TYR A 121 21.39 -4.27 18.68
CA TYR A 121 20.99 -4.46 17.30
C TYR A 121 20.34 -3.20 16.74
N GLU A 122 21.06 -2.48 15.88
CA GLU A 122 20.59 -1.17 15.40
C GLU A 122 20.27 -1.09 13.91
N LYS A 123 20.56 -2.16 13.14
CA LYS A 123 20.50 -2.10 11.67
C LYS A 123 19.07 -1.97 11.16
N TRP A 124 18.11 -2.66 11.77
CA TRP A 124 16.69 -2.55 11.45
C TRP A 124 15.84 -2.56 12.72
N ARG A 125 14.60 -2.05 12.59
CA ARG A 125 13.62 -2.02 13.66
C ARG A 125 12.52 -3.05 13.43
N PRO A 126 12.00 -3.72 14.47
CA PRO A 126 10.97 -4.75 14.32
C PRO A 126 9.63 -4.16 13.84
N GLU A 127 9.33 -2.92 14.23
CA GLU A 127 8.16 -2.20 13.70
C GLU A 127 8.48 -1.66 12.30
N TRP A 128 7.78 -2.21 11.30
CA TRP A 128 7.98 -1.87 9.89
C TRP A 128 8.04 -0.37 9.67
N SER A 129 7.07 0.38 10.20
CA SER A 129 6.94 1.84 9.98
C SER A 129 8.10 2.66 10.55
N LEU A 130 8.87 2.11 11.49
CA LEU A 130 10.03 2.79 12.07
C LEU A 130 11.31 2.63 11.23
N ASN A 131 11.31 1.86 10.14
CA ASN A 131 12.45 1.76 9.23
C ASN A 131 12.49 2.92 8.21
N TRP A 132 12.61 4.14 8.70
CA TRP A 132 12.71 5.38 7.91
C TRP A 132 14.17 5.82 7.68
N SER A 133 14.37 6.88 6.88
CA SER A 133 15.70 7.37 6.47
C SER A 133 16.54 6.25 5.82
N ILE A 134 17.82 6.11 6.16
CA ILE A 134 18.73 5.09 5.65
C ILE A 134 18.20 3.65 5.82
N ARG A 135 17.33 3.39 6.80
CA ARG A 135 16.73 2.06 7.04
C ARG A 135 15.58 1.76 6.10
N ARG A 136 15.14 2.72 5.28
CA ARG A 136 14.13 2.51 4.21
C ARG A 136 14.52 1.38 3.27
N ILE A 137 15.82 1.11 3.12
CA ILE A 137 16.33 0.01 2.32
C ILE A 137 15.81 -1.36 2.76
N TYR A 138 15.57 -1.59 4.06
CA TYR A 138 15.00 -2.84 4.55
C TYR A 138 13.57 -3.07 4.04
N GLN A 139 12.80 -2.00 3.95
CA GLN A 139 11.45 -2.05 3.40
C GLN A 139 11.50 -2.31 1.89
N LEU A 140 12.36 -1.60 1.16
CA LEU A 140 12.53 -1.76 -0.28
C LEU A 140 12.99 -3.17 -0.66
N GLU A 141 13.98 -3.72 0.04
CA GLU A 141 14.48 -5.07 -0.22
C GLU A 141 13.45 -6.14 0.17
N SER A 142 12.69 -5.93 1.26
CA SER A 142 11.56 -6.83 1.59
C SER A 142 10.47 -6.80 0.51
N ILE A 143 10.12 -5.62 0.00
CA ILE A 143 9.14 -5.46 -1.10
C ILE A 143 9.64 -6.15 -2.37
N LYS A 144 10.92 -5.97 -2.71
CA LYS A 144 11.56 -6.59 -3.88
C LYS A 144 11.51 -8.12 -3.84
N GLU A 145 11.64 -8.73 -2.66
CA GLU A 145 11.46 -10.18 -2.52
C GLU A 145 10.02 -10.62 -2.77
N ILE A 146 9.05 -9.87 -2.24
CA ILE A 146 7.63 -10.13 -2.50
C ILE A 146 7.32 -9.99 -3.99
N ILE A 147 7.85 -8.97 -4.68
CA ILE A 147 7.64 -8.78 -6.13
C ILE A 147 8.18 -9.96 -6.93
N LYS A 148 9.34 -10.53 -6.55
CA LYS A 148 9.89 -11.72 -7.23
C LYS A 148 8.93 -12.92 -7.18
N ILE A 149 8.14 -13.04 -6.11
CA ILE A 149 7.15 -14.11 -5.94
C ILE A 149 5.92 -13.90 -6.84
N TYR A 150 5.66 -12.67 -7.31
CA TYR A 150 4.59 -12.33 -8.23
C TYR A 150 5.11 -12.08 -9.66
N PRO A 151 5.42 -13.13 -10.45
CA PRO A 151 6.03 -12.98 -11.77
C PRO A 151 5.09 -12.41 -12.84
N GLY A 152 3.83 -12.09 -12.49
CA GLY A 152 2.77 -11.69 -13.41
C GLY A 152 3.20 -10.59 -14.38
N ARG A 153 3.76 -9.48 -13.88
CA ARG A 153 4.21 -8.37 -14.73
C ARG A 153 5.38 -8.73 -15.63
N LYS A 154 6.33 -9.53 -15.15
CA LYS A 154 7.46 -10.01 -15.96
C LYS A 154 6.99 -10.94 -17.07
N LEU A 155 6.06 -11.84 -16.76
CA LEU A 155 5.55 -12.85 -17.71
C LEU A 155 4.52 -12.27 -18.68
N ARG A 156 3.73 -11.28 -18.25
CA ARG A 156 2.63 -10.66 -19.01
C ARG A 156 2.64 -9.15 -18.77
N PRO A 157 3.59 -8.40 -19.37
CA PRO A 157 3.76 -6.96 -19.12
C PRO A 157 2.60 -6.10 -19.63
N LYS A 158 1.78 -6.62 -20.55
CA LYS A 158 0.59 -5.94 -21.07
C LYS A 158 -0.69 -6.22 -20.27
N ALA A 159 -0.67 -7.19 -19.35
CA ALA A 159 -1.83 -7.52 -18.55
C ALA A 159 -1.99 -6.53 -17.39
N LEU A 160 -3.24 -6.19 -17.07
CA LEU A 160 -3.59 -5.29 -15.97
C LEU A 160 -3.58 -6.06 -14.64
N TRP A 161 -2.41 -6.35 -14.10
CA TRP A 161 -2.23 -6.97 -12.78
C TRP A 161 -2.68 -6.04 -11.65
N GLY A 162 -3.33 -6.63 -10.66
CA GLY A 162 -3.78 -5.97 -9.44
C GLY A 162 -4.40 -6.99 -8.48
N PHE A 163 -4.56 -6.58 -7.22
CA PHE A 163 -5.20 -7.40 -6.20
C PHE A 163 -6.68 -7.06 -6.09
N TYR A 164 -7.51 -8.09 -5.97
CA TYR A 164 -8.92 -7.94 -5.69
C TYR A 164 -9.14 -7.28 -4.31
N ASP A 165 -10.13 -6.41 -4.23
CA ASP A 165 -10.53 -5.65 -3.05
C ASP A 165 -9.45 -4.70 -2.54
N THR A 166 -8.84 -3.96 -3.48
CA THR A 166 -7.80 -2.99 -3.19
C THR A 166 -8.04 -1.71 -4.00
N PRO A 167 -8.05 -0.52 -3.37
CA PRO A 167 -7.84 -0.25 -1.95
C PRO A 167 -9.04 -0.68 -1.08
N LEU A 168 -8.78 -0.84 0.22
CA LEU A 168 -9.80 -1.23 1.20
C LEU A 168 -10.64 -0.04 1.64
N CYS A 169 -11.90 -0.30 1.99
CA CYS A 169 -12.82 0.67 2.57
C CYS A 169 -13.80 -0.04 3.50
N ASN A 170 -14.41 0.68 4.44
CA ASN A 170 -15.40 0.11 5.35
C ASN A 170 -16.71 -0.24 4.63
N TYR A 171 -17.44 -1.23 5.16
CA TYR A 171 -18.71 -1.71 4.58
C TYR A 171 -19.85 -0.68 4.69
N ASP A 172 -19.82 0.15 5.73
CA ASP A 172 -20.76 1.24 6.00
C ASP A 172 -20.27 2.60 5.50
N ALA A 173 -19.34 2.62 4.53
CA ALA A 173 -18.80 3.86 3.99
C ALA A 173 -19.92 4.76 3.46
N GLY A 174 -19.83 6.06 3.74
CA GLY A 174 -20.85 7.04 3.36
C GLY A 174 -22.04 7.17 4.33
N GLU A 175 -22.11 6.41 5.43
CA GLU A 175 -23.15 6.59 6.46
C GLU A 175 -22.87 7.80 7.37
N GLN A 176 -21.62 7.98 7.78
CA GLN A 176 -21.20 9.06 8.67
C GLN A 176 -20.42 10.14 7.92
N LEU A 177 -20.46 11.37 8.44
CA LEU A 177 -19.63 12.45 7.93
C LEU A 177 -18.18 12.30 8.44
N PRO A 178 -17.17 12.65 7.62
CA PRO A 178 -17.25 12.99 6.20
C PRO A 178 -17.62 11.76 5.35
N TYR A 179 -18.48 11.93 4.33
CA TYR A 179 -18.92 10.85 3.45
C TYR A 179 -17.73 10.30 2.64
N GLY A 180 -17.06 9.30 3.19
CA GLY A 180 -15.83 8.70 2.66
C GLY A 180 -15.46 7.44 3.45
N CYS A 181 -14.32 6.82 3.10
CA CYS A 181 -13.79 5.72 3.89
C CYS A 181 -13.30 6.23 5.26
N LEU A 182 -13.46 5.42 6.30
CA LEU A 182 -12.96 5.76 7.64
C LEU A 182 -11.46 6.03 7.60
N GLU A 183 -10.99 6.95 8.44
CA GLU A 183 -9.58 7.39 8.48
C GLU A 183 -8.60 6.22 8.69
N MET A 184 -8.97 5.21 9.46
CA MET A 184 -8.15 4.01 9.65
C MET A 184 -7.89 3.23 8.33
N PHE A 185 -8.87 3.18 7.42
CA PHE A 185 -8.71 2.53 6.11
C PHE A 185 -7.83 3.38 5.20
N ARG A 186 -8.03 4.71 5.19
CA ARG A 186 -7.18 5.64 4.43
C ARG A 186 -5.71 5.53 4.86
N LYS A 187 -5.45 5.60 6.17
CA LYS A 187 -4.11 5.41 6.74
C LYS A 187 -3.52 4.03 6.46
N HIS A 188 -4.37 3.00 6.31
CA HIS A 188 -3.91 1.67 5.90
C HIS A 188 -3.51 1.66 4.43
N ASN A 189 -4.34 2.21 3.55
CA ASN A 189 -4.08 2.31 2.12
C ASN A 189 -2.82 3.16 1.82
N ASP A 190 -2.59 4.25 2.56
CA ASP A 190 -1.34 5.04 2.46
C ASP A 190 -0.07 4.19 2.71
N LYS A 191 -0.16 3.18 3.58
CA LYS A 191 0.94 2.26 3.86
C LYS A 191 1.16 1.23 2.75
N LEU A 192 0.20 1.07 1.84
CA LEU A 192 0.26 0.17 0.69
C LEU A 192 0.79 0.84 -0.59
N TRP A 193 1.41 2.03 -0.48
CA TRP A 193 2.02 2.73 -1.62
C TRP A 193 2.94 1.82 -2.47
N TRP A 194 3.65 0.88 -1.83
CA TRP A 194 4.53 -0.08 -2.50
C TRP A 194 3.76 -1.05 -3.39
N LEU A 195 2.55 -1.45 -2.97
CA LEU A 195 1.68 -2.30 -3.76
C LEU A 195 1.15 -1.52 -4.97
N TYR A 196 0.75 -0.26 -4.75
CA TYR A 196 0.22 0.60 -5.80
C TYR A 196 1.25 0.95 -6.87
N ALA A 197 2.53 1.07 -6.50
CA ALA A 197 3.63 1.23 -7.45
C ALA A 197 3.85 -0.02 -8.33
N GLU A 198 3.48 -1.20 -7.82
CA GLU A 198 3.75 -2.48 -8.46
C GLU A 198 2.59 -3.04 -9.26
N VAL A 199 1.36 -2.64 -8.97
CA VAL A 199 0.18 -3.06 -9.75
C VAL A 199 -0.03 -2.12 -10.95
N SER A 200 -0.66 -2.64 -11.99
CA SER A 200 -1.06 -1.88 -13.19
C SER A 200 -2.55 -1.52 -13.21
N SER A 201 -3.32 -2.06 -12.26
CA SER A 201 -4.73 -1.72 -12.05
C SER A 201 -5.13 -1.99 -10.61
N LEU A 202 -6.11 -1.24 -10.13
CA LEU A 202 -6.75 -1.45 -8.83
C LEU A 202 -8.14 -2.07 -9.07
N TYR A 203 -8.55 -2.98 -8.18
CA TYR A 203 -9.74 -3.81 -8.35
C TYR A 203 -10.62 -3.77 -7.09
N SER A 204 -11.19 -2.60 -6.78
CA SER A 204 -12.01 -2.42 -5.59
C SER A 204 -13.37 -3.12 -5.70
N SER A 205 -13.81 -3.71 -4.59
CA SER A 205 -15.10 -4.36 -4.46
C SER A 205 -16.19 -3.36 -4.11
N ILE A 206 -17.18 -3.22 -4.99
CA ILE A 206 -18.32 -2.31 -4.82
C ILE A 206 -19.64 -3.05 -4.57
N TYR A 207 -19.61 -4.14 -3.80
CA TYR A 207 -20.80 -4.96 -3.61
C TYR A 207 -21.85 -4.25 -2.78
N LEU A 208 -23.11 -4.37 -3.20
CA LEU A 208 -24.27 -4.05 -2.36
C LEU A 208 -24.66 -5.27 -1.54
N TYR A 209 -24.46 -5.19 -0.23
CA TYR A 209 -24.92 -6.19 0.74
C TYR A 209 -26.42 -6.03 1.01
N PRO A 210 -27.11 -7.07 1.52
CA PRO A 210 -28.55 -6.99 1.83
C PRO A 210 -28.93 -5.77 2.67
N ASP A 211 -28.09 -5.36 3.62
CA ASP A 211 -28.35 -4.16 4.40
C ASP A 211 -28.14 -2.89 3.58
N ASP A 212 -27.23 -2.86 2.58
CA ASP A 212 -27.14 -1.73 1.63
C ASP A 212 -28.38 -1.63 0.76
N ARG A 213 -28.98 -2.78 0.41
CA ARG A 213 -30.20 -2.86 -0.41
C ARG A 213 -31.46 -2.43 0.35
N LYS A 214 -31.47 -2.57 1.68
CA LYS A 214 -32.50 -2.01 2.57
C LYS A 214 -32.30 -0.51 2.83
N ARG A 215 -31.08 -0.02 2.69
CA ARG A 215 -30.71 1.38 2.91
C ARG A 215 -31.21 2.24 1.73
N LYS A 216 -31.85 3.38 2.04
CA LYS A 216 -32.46 4.31 1.05
C LYS A 216 -31.44 4.71 -0.03
N LYS A 217 -31.89 4.98 -1.27
CA LYS A 217 -31.11 5.39 -2.47
C LYS A 217 -29.85 6.24 -2.17
N VAL A 218 -29.98 7.26 -1.33
CA VAL A 218 -28.90 8.19 -0.94
C VAL A 218 -27.70 7.50 -0.28
N LEU A 219 -27.90 6.42 0.48
CA LEU A 219 -26.80 5.69 1.11
C LEU A 219 -26.00 4.87 0.10
N CYS A 220 -26.65 4.26 -0.90
CA CYS A 220 -25.94 3.55 -1.97
C CYS A 220 -25.00 4.50 -2.73
N GLU A 221 -25.48 5.68 -3.10
CA GLU A 221 -24.71 6.68 -3.83
C GLU A 221 -23.46 7.13 -3.05
N ARG A 222 -23.61 7.35 -1.73
CA ARG A 222 -22.50 7.71 -0.84
C ARG A 222 -21.51 6.57 -0.64
N HIS A 223 -21.98 5.34 -0.50
CA HIS A 223 -21.13 4.15 -0.39
C HIS A 223 -20.25 3.98 -1.62
N MET A 224 -20.85 4.10 -2.80
CA MET A 224 -20.14 4.00 -4.08
C MET A 224 -19.18 5.17 -4.28
N HIS A 225 -19.60 6.39 -3.92
CA HIS A 225 -18.71 7.55 -3.91
C HIS A 225 -17.48 7.31 -3.05
N ALA A 226 -17.67 6.90 -1.79
CA ALA A 226 -16.57 6.68 -0.85
C ALA A 226 -15.55 5.66 -1.39
N LYS A 227 -16.03 4.52 -1.90
CA LYS A 227 -15.16 3.47 -2.44
C LYS A 227 -14.42 3.90 -3.70
N ILE A 228 -15.08 4.58 -4.64
CA ILE A 228 -14.45 5.03 -5.89
C ILE A 228 -13.55 6.25 -5.68
N ALA A 229 -13.83 7.10 -4.68
CA ALA A 229 -12.95 8.20 -4.32
C ALA A 229 -11.64 7.71 -3.69
N GLU A 230 -11.69 6.66 -2.86
CA GLU A 230 -10.49 6.04 -2.28
C GLU A 230 -9.62 5.33 -3.34
N ALA A 231 -10.31 4.70 -4.28
CA ALA A 231 -9.74 3.98 -5.40
C ALA A 231 -8.90 4.82 -6.36
N GLU A 232 -9.30 6.08 -6.58
CA GLU A 232 -8.82 7.02 -7.59
C GLU A 232 -8.82 6.49 -9.07
N TRP A 233 -8.47 5.25 -9.40
CA TRP A 233 -8.37 4.70 -10.76
C TRP A 233 -8.75 3.20 -10.80
N ILE A 234 -9.97 2.82 -11.20
CA ILE A 234 -10.40 1.41 -11.02
C ILE A 234 -11.23 0.77 -12.13
N TRP A 235 -10.96 -0.53 -12.30
CA TRP A 235 -11.80 -1.56 -12.91
C TRP A 235 -12.53 -2.33 -11.78
N SER A 236 -13.86 -2.25 -11.66
CA SER A 236 -14.55 -2.75 -10.45
C SER A 236 -15.04 -4.20 -10.58
N LEU A 237 -14.58 -5.14 -9.75
CA LEU A 237 -15.13 -6.51 -9.71
C LEU A 237 -16.41 -6.56 -8.86
N ARG A 238 -17.36 -7.47 -9.16
CA ARG A 238 -18.64 -7.70 -8.44
C ARG A 238 -18.80 -9.13 -7.90
N ARG A 239 -19.22 -9.36 -6.65
CA ARG A 239 -19.64 -10.66 -6.10
C ARG A 239 -20.96 -10.61 -5.38
N LYS A 240 -21.59 -11.78 -5.42
CA LYS A 240 -22.65 -12.20 -4.52
C LYS A 240 -22.34 -13.64 -4.10
N ASP A 241 -22.32 -13.86 -2.80
CA ASP A 241 -22.74 -15.13 -2.20
C ASP A 241 -22.87 -14.93 -0.68
N HIS A 242 -24.09 -14.94 -0.17
CA HIS A 242 -24.39 -15.67 1.06
C HIS A 242 -25.68 -16.47 0.86
N PRO A 243 -25.75 -17.69 1.40
CA PRO A 243 -26.86 -18.60 1.21
C PRO A 243 -27.98 -18.19 2.15
N TYR A 244 -28.90 -17.36 1.69
CA TYR A 244 -30.20 -17.22 2.35
C TYR A 244 -31.29 -17.72 1.41
N ASN A 245 -32.04 -18.68 1.94
CA ASN A 245 -33.12 -19.47 1.34
C ASN A 245 -34.29 -18.68 0.72
N ASN A 246 -34.21 -17.36 0.56
CA ASN A 246 -35.34 -16.56 0.09
C ASN A 246 -35.07 -16.02 -1.32
N SER A 247 -35.84 -16.56 -2.26
CA SER A 247 -35.86 -16.34 -3.70
C SER A 247 -36.16 -14.89 -4.16
N GLN A 248 -36.47 -13.96 -3.26
CA GLN A 248 -37.00 -12.64 -3.65
C GLN A 248 -35.94 -11.60 -4.04
N ASN A 249 -34.66 -11.76 -3.70
CA ASN A 249 -33.62 -10.73 -3.92
C ASN A 249 -32.39 -11.25 -4.69
N LEU A 250 -32.62 -12.00 -5.77
CA LEU A 250 -31.57 -12.67 -6.54
C LEU A 250 -30.74 -11.72 -7.44
N PHE A 251 -31.37 -10.70 -8.02
CA PHE A 251 -30.73 -9.77 -8.95
C PHE A 251 -30.80 -8.31 -8.45
N TYR A 252 -30.06 -7.40 -9.09
CA TYR A 252 -30.17 -5.98 -8.75
C TYR A 252 -31.42 -5.37 -9.38
N SER A 253 -32.06 -4.44 -8.68
CA SER A 253 -33.11 -3.61 -9.29
C SER A 253 -32.50 -2.58 -10.25
N LYS A 254 -33.33 -1.87 -11.02
CA LYS A 254 -32.85 -0.78 -11.88
C LYS A 254 -32.18 0.35 -11.07
N GLU A 255 -32.71 0.63 -9.89
CA GLU A 255 -32.19 1.63 -8.96
C GLU A 255 -30.82 1.21 -8.40
N GLU A 256 -30.68 -0.07 -8.04
CA GLU A 256 -29.41 -0.62 -7.59
C GLU A 256 -28.36 -0.65 -8.72
N LEU A 257 -28.77 -0.96 -9.95
CA LEU A 257 -27.90 -0.85 -11.12
C LEU A 257 -27.44 0.58 -11.36
N PHE A 258 -28.35 1.55 -11.26
CA PHE A 258 -28.00 2.96 -11.39
C PHE A 258 -26.92 3.36 -10.36
N CYS A 259 -27.16 3.11 -9.07
CA CYS A 259 -26.24 3.58 -8.04
C CYS A 259 -24.91 2.81 -8.03
N SER A 260 -24.86 1.55 -8.48
CA SER A 260 -23.62 0.76 -8.49
C SER A 260 -22.83 0.78 -9.80
N TYR A 261 -23.47 0.90 -10.96
CA TYR A 261 -22.81 0.87 -12.28
C TYR A 261 -22.76 2.24 -12.93
N GLU A 262 -23.90 2.91 -13.05
CA GLU A 262 -23.95 4.20 -13.74
C GLU A 262 -23.26 5.29 -12.92
N TRP A 263 -23.51 5.32 -11.61
CA TRP A 263 -22.87 6.30 -10.75
C TRP A 263 -21.35 6.10 -10.66
N THR A 264 -20.86 4.86 -10.60
CA THR A 264 -19.42 4.59 -10.61
C THR A 264 -18.79 4.94 -11.96
N ALA A 265 -19.50 4.74 -13.08
CA ALA A 265 -19.12 5.24 -14.39
C ALA A 265 -19.02 6.78 -14.43
N GLN A 266 -19.98 7.50 -13.84
CA GLN A 266 -19.94 8.97 -13.72
C GLN A 266 -18.75 9.44 -12.84
N LEU A 267 -18.41 8.68 -11.80
CA LEU A 267 -17.23 8.91 -10.95
C LEU A 267 -15.92 8.56 -11.64
N GLY A 268 -15.96 7.96 -12.83
CA GLY A 268 -14.82 7.82 -13.71
C GLY A 268 -14.02 6.52 -13.57
N VAL A 269 -14.65 5.41 -13.17
CA VAL A 269 -14.04 4.08 -13.32
C VAL A 269 -13.68 3.79 -14.78
N ASP A 270 -12.60 3.05 -15.01
CA ASP A 270 -12.16 2.65 -16.35
C ASP A 270 -12.98 1.47 -16.87
N ALA A 271 -13.45 0.60 -15.98
CA ALA A 271 -14.39 -0.45 -16.32
C ALA A 271 -15.14 -1.03 -15.13
N LEU A 272 -16.13 -1.87 -15.46
CA LEU A 272 -16.91 -2.66 -14.52
C LEU A 272 -16.78 -4.14 -14.90
N ILE A 273 -16.33 -4.97 -13.97
CA ILE A 273 -16.19 -6.41 -14.11
C ILE A 273 -17.32 -7.10 -13.33
N ILE A 274 -18.16 -7.80 -14.09
CA ILE A 274 -19.30 -8.55 -13.55
C ILE A 274 -18.81 -9.93 -13.12
N TRP A 275 -19.04 -10.29 -11.87
CA TRP A 275 -18.73 -11.63 -11.38
C TRP A 275 -19.95 -12.24 -10.67
N SER A 276 -20.02 -13.57 -10.71
CA SER A 276 -20.97 -14.39 -9.98
C SER A 276 -20.25 -15.62 -9.44
N SER A 277 -20.68 -16.12 -8.28
CA SER A 277 -20.20 -17.39 -7.75
C SER A 277 -20.53 -18.54 -8.70
N SER A 278 -19.76 -19.63 -8.63
CA SER A 278 -20.07 -20.90 -9.32
C SER A 278 -21.11 -21.74 -8.57
N LYS A 279 -21.44 -21.39 -7.31
CA LYS A 279 -22.37 -22.15 -6.46
C LYS A 279 -23.73 -22.32 -7.12
N GLN A 280 -24.12 -23.55 -7.38
CA GLN A 280 -25.38 -23.91 -8.05
C GLN A 280 -25.63 -23.17 -9.38
N ILE A 281 -24.58 -22.82 -10.14
CA ILE A 281 -24.71 -22.01 -11.36
C ILE A 281 -25.67 -22.65 -12.39
N LYS A 282 -25.66 -23.98 -12.53
CA LYS A 282 -26.58 -24.71 -13.42
C LYS A 282 -28.06 -24.39 -13.14
N LYS A 283 -28.45 -24.23 -11.86
CA LYS A 283 -29.82 -23.86 -11.45
C LYS A 283 -30.14 -22.38 -11.65
N ARG A 284 -29.12 -21.53 -11.82
CA ARG A 284 -29.26 -20.07 -11.95
C ARG A 284 -29.16 -19.58 -13.41
N CYS A 285 -28.74 -20.42 -14.36
CA CYS A 285 -28.59 -20.03 -15.76
C CYS A 285 -29.87 -19.43 -16.37
N GLN A 286 -31.03 -20.07 -16.20
CA GLN A 286 -32.28 -19.56 -16.77
C GLN A 286 -32.72 -18.22 -16.15
N PRO A 287 -32.76 -18.06 -14.80
CA PRO A 287 -32.99 -16.75 -14.20
C PRO A 287 -31.97 -15.67 -14.62
N ILE A 288 -30.68 -16.01 -14.74
CA ILE A 288 -29.63 -15.09 -15.21
C ILE A 288 -29.93 -14.64 -16.64
N SER A 289 -30.29 -15.55 -17.54
CA SER A 289 -30.65 -15.23 -18.92
C SER A 289 -31.85 -14.30 -19.01
N ILE A 290 -32.90 -14.56 -18.22
CA ILE A 290 -34.08 -13.69 -18.17
C ILE A 290 -33.70 -12.29 -17.67
N TYR A 291 -32.93 -12.21 -16.58
CA TYR A 291 -32.48 -10.93 -16.03
C TYR A 291 -31.57 -10.16 -16.99
N LEU A 292 -30.66 -10.86 -17.68
CA LEU A 292 -29.78 -10.30 -18.70
C LEU A 292 -30.61 -9.67 -19.82
N ASN A 293 -31.56 -10.41 -20.39
CA ASN A 293 -32.32 -9.92 -21.55
C ASN A 293 -33.34 -8.83 -21.18
N LYS A 294 -33.95 -8.88 -19.98
CA LYS A 294 -35.03 -7.97 -19.61
C LYS A 294 -34.60 -6.72 -18.85
N ILE A 295 -33.49 -6.77 -18.12
CA ILE A 295 -33.10 -5.69 -17.20
C ILE A 295 -31.65 -5.28 -17.40
N PHE A 296 -30.71 -6.20 -17.22
CA PHE A 296 -29.29 -5.86 -17.15
C PHE A 296 -28.69 -5.48 -18.51
N GLY A 297 -29.00 -6.23 -19.56
CA GLY A 297 -28.53 -5.98 -20.93
C GLY A 297 -28.98 -4.62 -21.46
N PRO A 298 -30.29 -4.30 -21.44
CA PRO A 298 -30.77 -2.97 -21.82
C PRO A 298 -30.17 -1.83 -21.00
N PHE A 299 -29.96 -2.03 -19.69
CA PHE A 299 -29.27 -1.06 -18.84
C PHE A 299 -27.81 -0.83 -19.28
N VAL A 300 -27.06 -1.90 -19.55
CA VAL A 300 -25.67 -1.80 -20.00
C VAL A 300 -25.56 -1.13 -21.38
N GLN A 301 -26.45 -1.45 -22.31
CA GLN A 301 -26.50 -0.78 -23.61
C GLN A 301 -26.68 0.73 -23.44
N LYS A 302 -27.66 1.15 -22.62
CA LYS A 302 -27.90 2.58 -22.35
C LYS A 302 -26.71 3.25 -21.66
N LEU A 303 -26.06 2.56 -20.72
CA LEU A 303 -24.88 3.08 -20.04
C LEU A 303 -23.73 3.32 -21.05
N LEU A 304 -23.45 2.36 -21.93
CA LEU A 304 -22.40 2.47 -22.95
C LEU A 304 -22.69 3.56 -23.98
N GLU A 305 -23.94 3.68 -24.44
CA GLU A 305 -24.38 4.79 -25.30
C GLU A 305 -24.10 6.15 -24.66
N ASN A 306 -24.37 6.27 -23.35
CA ASN A 306 -24.16 7.50 -22.60
C ASN A 306 -22.65 7.84 -22.46
N THR A 307 -21.78 6.83 -22.28
CA THR A 307 -20.34 7.03 -22.03
C THR A 307 -19.48 7.15 -23.29
N GLU A 308 -19.70 6.32 -24.30
CA GLU A 308 -18.82 6.17 -25.46
C GLU A 308 -19.33 6.90 -26.70
N GLU A 309 -20.31 6.32 -27.38
CA GLU A 309 -20.52 6.57 -28.80
C GLU A 309 -21.42 7.80 -29.09
N PHE A 310 -22.29 8.20 -28.16
CA PHE A 310 -23.36 9.18 -28.44
C PHE A 310 -23.58 10.34 -27.46
N SER A 311 -22.86 10.50 -26.35
CA SER A 311 -23.14 11.70 -25.53
C SER A 311 -22.00 12.36 -24.80
N CYS A 312 -21.06 11.64 -24.20
CA CYS A 312 -20.08 12.30 -23.33
C CYS A 312 -18.70 12.40 -23.96
N SER A 313 -18.07 11.27 -24.33
CA SER A 313 -16.75 11.30 -24.96
C SER A 313 -16.72 12.16 -26.23
N LYS A 314 -17.65 11.96 -27.17
CA LYS A 314 -17.69 12.76 -28.41
C LYS A 314 -18.07 14.23 -28.20
N ARG A 315 -19.08 14.53 -27.36
CA ARG A 315 -19.63 15.89 -27.21
C ARG A 315 -18.83 16.78 -26.26
N ILE A 316 -18.26 16.21 -25.21
CA ILE A 316 -17.53 16.93 -24.17
C ILE A 316 -16.03 16.74 -24.34
N CYS A 317 -15.55 15.54 -24.68
CA CYS A 317 -14.13 15.22 -24.80
C CYS A 317 -13.63 15.11 -26.26
N HIS A 318 -14.42 15.56 -27.25
CA HIS A 318 -14.10 15.50 -28.67
C HIS A 318 -13.71 14.11 -29.21
N GLY A 319 -14.16 13.04 -28.56
CA GLY A 319 -13.81 11.66 -28.89
C GLY A 319 -12.36 11.28 -28.54
N ARG A 320 -11.66 12.12 -27.77
CA ARG A 320 -10.23 12.00 -27.43
C ARG A 320 -10.00 11.74 -25.94
N GLY A 321 -11.06 11.43 -25.22
CA GLY A 321 -11.01 11.21 -23.79
C GLY A 321 -12.30 10.64 -23.24
N ARG A 322 -12.27 10.31 -21.96
CA ARG A 322 -13.42 9.81 -21.22
C ARG A 322 -13.92 10.88 -20.26
N CYS A 323 -15.23 11.00 -20.13
CA CYS A 323 -15.80 11.93 -19.18
C CYS A 323 -15.63 11.46 -17.74
N ILE A 324 -15.43 12.43 -16.85
CA ILE A 324 -15.35 12.22 -15.42
C ILE A 324 -15.99 13.40 -14.69
N LEU A 325 -16.54 13.16 -13.51
CA LEU A 325 -17.05 14.22 -12.65
C LEU A 325 -15.92 15.19 -12.25
N ARG A 326 -16.20 16.50 -12.28
CA ARG A 326 -15.20 17.57 -12.04
C ARG A 326 -14.51 17.51 -10.67
N ASP A 327 -15.23 17.15 -9.62
CA ASP A 327 -14.66 16.99 -8.28
C ASP A 327 -15.08 15.65 -7.69
N ARG A 328 -14.16 14.69 -7.73
CA ARG A 328 -14.42 13.33 -7.25
C ARG A 328 -14.33 13.21 -5.74
N ARG A 329 -13.78 14.20 -5.04
CA ARG A 329 -13.56 14.17 -3.59
C ARG A 329 -14.69 14.88 -2.83
N ARG A 330 -15.41 15.80 -3.47
CA ARG A 330 -16.65 16.38 -2.92
C ARG A 330 -17.84 15.47 -3.20
N HIS A 331 -18.75 15.38 -2.24
CA HIS A 331 -20.00 14.67 -2.45
C HIS A 331 -20.87 15.41 -3.48
N HIS A 332 -21.15 14.75 -4.59
CA HIS A 332 -22.08 15.23 -5.60
C HIS A 332 -23.33 14.35 -5.62
N LYS A 333 -24.47 14.93 -6.01
CA LYS A 333 -25.65 14.14 -6.35
C LYS A 333 -25.44 13.51 -7.74
N PRO A 334 -25.82 12.24 -7.94
CA PRO A 334 -25.73 11.64 -9.27
C PRO A 334 -26.58 12.37 -10.30
N TRP A 335 -26.12 12.34 -11.55
CA TRP A 335 -26.89 12.86 -12.67
C TRP A 335 -27.91 11.82 -13.15
N HIS A 336 -29.18 12.19 -13.22
CA HIS A 336 -30.29 11.32 -13.64
C HIS A 336 -30.87 11.64 -15.03
N GLY A 337 -30.35 12.66 -15.72
CA GLY A 337 -30.83 13.05 -17.04
C GLY A 337 -30.23 12.21 -18.17
N GLU A 338 -30.81 12.32 -19.38
CA GLU A 338 -30.44 11.49 -20.54
C GLU A 338 -28.98 11.66 -21.01
N HIS A 339 -28.40 12.85 -20.83
CA HIS A 339 -27.03 13.15 -21.25
C HIS A 339 -26.23 13.83 -20.14
N TRP A 340 -24.98 13.44 -19.93
CA TRP A 340 -24.12 13.99 -18.88
C TRP A 340 -23.74 15.46 -19.18
N PRO A 341 -24.05 16.45 -18.34
CA PRO A 341 -23.92 17.86 -18.70
C PRO A 341 -22.46 18.35 -18.62
N ARG A 342 -22.02 19.12 -19.63
CA ARG A 342 -20.66 19.71 -19.69
C ARG A 342 -20.27 20.54 -18.45
N LYS A 343 -21.25 21.13 -17.76
CA LYS A 343 -21.02 21.90 -16.52
C LYS A 343 -20.59 21.04 -15.32
N GLN A 344 -20.95 19.76 -15.28
CA GLN A 344 -20.63 18.86 -14.15
C GLN A 344 -19.49 17.90 -14.46
N PHE A 345 -19.19 17.68 -15.73
CA PHE A 345 -18.18 16.74 -16.20
C PHE A 345 -16.99 17.45 -16.85
N THR A 346 -15.82 16.82 -16.75
CA THR A 346 -14.55 17.14 -17.39
C THR A 346 -14.01 15.88 -18.08
N CYS A 347 -12.80 15.91 -18.64
CA CYS A 347 -12.25 14.80 -19.40
C CYS A 347 -10.92 14.28 -18.84
N ILE A 348 -10.75 12.96 -18.90
CA ILE A 348 -9.44 12.31 -18.88
C ILE A 348 -9.06 12.04 -20.33
N CYS A 349 -8.02 12.72 -20.82
CA CYS A 349 -7.56 12.56 -22.20
C CYS A 349 -6.83 11.23 -22.40
N GLN A 350 -6.91 10.71 -23.62
CA GLN A 350 -6.16 9.51 -24.01
C GLN A 350 -4.66 9.72 -23.75
N ARG A 351 -4.01 8.71 -23.17
CA ARG A 351 -2.61 8.73 -22.70
C ARG A 351 -1.55 8.81 -23.82
N ASN A 352 -1.95 9.17 -25.04
CA ASN A 352 -1.10 9.18 -26.23
C ASN A 352 -0.39 10.54 -26.40
N GLU A 353 -0.44 11.40 -25.38
CA GLU A 353 0.27 12.69 -25.25
C GLU A 353 -0.04 13.72 -26.34
N THR A 354 -0.99 13.46 -27.25
CA THR A 354 -1.28 14.38 -28.36
C THR A 354 -2.30 15.45 -28.00
N PHE A 355 -3.13 15.18 -26.98
CA PHE A 355 -4.26 16.03 -26.60
C PHE A 355 -4.35 16.24 -25.09
N TYR A 356 -4.62 17.47 -24.68
CA TYR A 356 -4.70 17.88 -23.28
C TYR A 356 -5.74 19.00 -23.09
N GLY A 357 -5.81 19.55 -21.88
CA GLY A 357 -6.82 20.52 -21.48
C GLY A 357 -8.06 19.87 -20.88
N GLU A 358 -8.95 20.70 -20.33
CA GLU A 358 -10.14 20.26 -19.60
C GLU A 358 -11.07 19.36 -20.43
N TYR A 359 -11.06 19.53 -21.75
CA TYR A 359 -11.95 18.84 -22.69
C TYR A 359 -11.21 18.06 -23.78
N CYS A 360 -9.89 17.87 -23.67
CA CYS A 360 -9.07 17.18 -24.68
C CYS A 360 -9.12 17.84 -26.07
N ASP A 361 -9.28 19.16 -26.09
CA ASP A 361 -9.40 20.02 -27.26
C ASP A 361 -8.08 20.70 -27.65
N LEU A 362 -7.09 20.75 -26.74
CA LEU A 362 -5.76 21.29 -27.01
C LEU A 362 -4.83 20.21 -27.56
N SER A 363 -3.84 20.61 -28.37
CA SER A 363 -2.85 19.71 -28.97
C SER A 363 -1.49 20.40 -29.10
N ASP A 364 -0.40 19.68 -28.82
CA ASP A 364 0.97 20.23 -28.87
C ASP A 364 1.45 20.63 -30.29
N PHE A 365 0.73 20.20 -31.33
CA PHE A 365 1.11 20.44 -32.73
C PHE A 365 0.84 21.87 -33.28
N LYS A 366 0.53 22.88 -32.44
CA LYS A 366 0.09 24.21 -32.92
C LYS A 366 0.92 25.44 -32.53
N GLU A 367 2.14 25.30 -31.97
CA GLU A 367 3.03 26.46 -31.79
C GLU A 367 4.21 26.56 -32.78
N ASN A 368 4.66 25.45 -33.39
CA ASN A 368 5.82 25.50 -34.31
C ASN A 368 5.53 25.97 -35.75
N LYS A 369 4.28 26.31 -36.12
CA LYS A 369 3.96 26.84 -37.46
C LYS A 369 3.85 28.36 -37.56
N LYS A 370 3.87 29.11 -36.45
CA LYS A 370 3.86 30.58 -36.50
C LYS A 370 5.25 31.23 -36.47
N GLU A 371 6.29 30.55 -36.00
CA GLU A 371 7.67 31.07 -36.08
C GLU A 371 8.35 30.83 -37.43
N ASN A 372 8.01 29.75 -38.14
CA ASN A 372 8.59 29.49 -39.47
C ASN A 372 8.03 30.40 -40.58
N ASN A 373 6.91 31.09 -40.35
CA ASN A 373 6.39 32.10 -41.29
C ASN A 373 6.90 33.53 -41.01
N ARG A 374 7.58 33.78 -39.88
CA ARG A 374 8.25 35.07 -39.61
C ARG A 374 9.71 35.11 -40.04
N LYS A 375 10.38 33.96 -40.21
CA LYS A 375 11.76 33.90 -40.74
C LYS A 375 11.87 33.94 -42.27
N ASN A 376 10.77 33.81 -43.01
CA ASN A 376 10.76 33.84 -44.48
C ASN A 376 10.35 35.19 -45.11
N ILE A 377 10.29 36.28 -44.33
CA ILE A 377 9.99 37.64 -44.83
C ILE A 377 11.22 38.57 -44.76
N LEU A 378 12.38 38.10 -44.28
CA LEU A 378 13.63 38.88 -44.20
C LEU A 378 14.72 38.47 -45.20
N ASN A 379 14.42 37.58 -46.15
CA ASN A 379 15.34 37.21 -47.24
C ASN A 379 14.65 37.25 -48.62
N LYS A 380 14.16 38.43 -49.00
CA LYS A 380 13.89 38.76 -50.41
C LYS A 380 14.17 40.22 -50.67
#